data_AF-A0A1W1C1K7-F1
#
_entry.id   AF-A0A1W1C1K7-F1
#
_cell.length_a   1.000
_cell.length_b   1.000
_cell.length_c   1.000
_cell.angle_alpha   90.00
_cell.angle_beta   90.00
_cell.angle_gamma   90.00
#
_symmetry.space_group_name_H-M   'P 1'
#
loop_
_entity.id
_entity.type
_entity.pdbx_description
1 polymer ?
#
loop_
_entity_poly.entity_id
_entity_poly.type
_entity_poly.pdbx_seq_one_letter_code
_entity_poly.pdbx_strand_id
1 'polypeptide(L)' 'MIFVYTCIIIDYINGKLEIYESKKPTLYLNSIVENEILMGVKNKRDLATSNKKISEFPMFNIDQDIMDIYRK' A
#
# COMPACT_ATOMS: atom_id res chain seq x y z
N MET A 1 9.81 -9.07 -6.49
CA MET A 1 9.14 -8.28 -5.44
C MET A 1 9.18 -6.82 -5.86
N ILE A 2 8.02 -6.16 -5.93
CA ILE A 2 7.93 -4.72 -6.23
C ILE A 2 7.18 -4.06 -5.09
N PHE A 3 7.77 -3.02 -4.49
CA PHE A 3 7.08 -2.19 -3.51
C PHE A 3 6.28 -1.11 -4.22
N VAL A 4 5.02 -0.96 -3.82
CA VAL A 4 4.12 0.02 -4.42
C VAL A 4 4.00 1.24 -3.53
N TYR A 5 4.17 2.42 -4.11
CA TYR A 5 4.01 3.68 -3.40
C TYR A 5 2.54 4.05 -3.22
N THR A 6 2.27 4.83 -2.18
CA THR A 6 0.95 5.27 -1.74
C THR A 6 0.13 5.92 -2.85
N CYS A 7 0.72 6.75 -3.71
CA CYS A 7 0.01 7.40 -4.81
C CYS A 7 -0.64 6.39 -5.78
N ILE A 8 0.05 5.31 -6.10
CA ILE A 8 -0.45 4.24 -6.98
C ILE A 8 -1.61 3.50 -6.31
N ILE A 9 -1.52 3.25 -5.00
CA ILE A 9 -2.59 2.58 -4.25
C ILE A 9 -3.82 3.49 -4.09
N ILE A 10 -3.63 4.80 -3.92
CA ILE A 10 -4.73 5.76 -3.90
C ILE A 10 -5.48 5.76 -5.24
N ASP A 11 -4.77 5.75 -6.37
CA ASP A 11 -5.41 5.68 -7.67
C ASP A 11 -6.12 4.33 -7.91
N TYR A 12 -5.56 3.24 -7.39
CA TYR A 12 -6.22 1.92 -7.39
C TYR A 12 -7.51 1.91 -6.55
N ILE A 13 -7.47 2.43 -5.31
CA ILE A 13 -8.65 2.53 -4.43
C ILE A 13 -9.75 3.38 -5.07
N ASN A 14 -9.36 4.46 -5.75
CA ASN A 14 -10.29 5.35 -6.45
C ASN A 14 -10.76 4.82 -7.81
N GLY A 15 -10.34 3.61 -8.22
CA GLY A 15 -10.73 3.00 -9.50
C GLY A 15 -10.16 3.70 -10.74
N LYS A 16 -9.12 4.53 -10.58
CA LYS A 16 -8.40 5.19 -11.69
C LYS A 16 -7.31 4.29 -12.29
N LEU A 17 -6.93 3.24 -11.57
CA LEU A 17 -5.93 2.27 -11.95
C LEU A 17 -6.47 0.86 -11.73
N GLU A 18 -6.17 -0.04 -12.65
CA GLU A 18 -6.44 -1.47 -12.49
C GLU A 18 -5.11 -2.24 -12.37
N ILE A 19 -5.01 -3.08 -11.35
CA ILE A 19 -3.84 -3.90 -11.08
C ILE A 19 -4.17 -5.34 -11.47
N TYR A 20 -3.64 -5.80 -12.60
CA TYR A 20 -3.88 -7.15 -13.14
C TYR A 20 -2.82 -8.15 -12.64
N GLU A 21 -3.26 -9.26 -12.05
CA GLU A 21 -2.39 -10.25 -11.38
C GLU A 21 -1.80 -11.34 -12.28
N SER A 22 -2.39 -11.64 -13.44
CA SER A 22 -2.28 -12.98 -14.03
C SER A 22 -0.88 -13.42 -14.49
N LYS A 23 0.11 -12.52 -14.63
CA LYS A 23 1.51 -12.84 -15.00
C LYS A 23 2.58 -11.87 -14.44
N LYS A 24 2.24 -11.03 -13.45
CA LYS A 24 3.10 -9.93 -12.99
C LYS A 24 3.80 -10.27 -11.67
N PRO A 25 4.96 -9.63 -11.38
CA PRO A 25 5.61 -9.78 -10.08
C PRO A 25 4.67 -9.42 -8.93
N THR A 26 4.75 -10.16 -7.83
CA THR A 26 4.00 -9.86 -6.60
C THR A 26 4.31 -8.44 -6.12
N LEU A 27 3.24 -7.66 -5.95
CA LEU A 27 3.26 -6.29 -5.46
C LEU A 27 3.11 -6.31 -3.94
N TYR A 28 3.97 -5.58 -3.24
CA TYR A 28 3.96 -5.52 -1.78
C TYR A 28 3.66 -4.10 -1.31
N LEU A 29 2.93 -4.03 -0.20
CA LEU A 29 2.81 -2.81 0.59
C LEU A 29 3.77 -2.89 1.77
N ASN A 30 4.14 -1.72 2.27
CA ASN A 30 4.83 -1.63 3.54
C ASN A 30 3.97 -0.88 4.56
N SER A 31 4.32 -1.02 5.83
CA SER A 31 3.60 -0.40 6.94
C SER A 31 3.56 1.14 6.87
N ILE A 32 4.51 1.79 6.18
CA ILE A 32 4.48 3.25 5.97
C ILE A 32 3.37 3.61 4.97
N VAL A 33 3.27 2.89 3.85
CA VAL A 33 2.24 3.09 2.84
C VAL A 33 0.85 2.84 3.41
N GLU A 34 0.68 1.78 4.21
CA GLU A 34 -0.57 1.52 4.93
C GLU A 34 -0.96 2.72 5.80
N ASN A 35 -0.03 3.21 6.63
CA ASN A 35 -0.28 4.37 7.49
C ASN A 35 -0.66 5.61 6.69
N GLU A 36 0.03 5.91 5.59
CA GLU A 36 -0.27 7.07 4.74
C GLU A 36 -1.70 7.00 4.17
N ILE A 37 -2.14 5.81 3.73
CA ILE A 37 -3.51 5.63 3.22
C ILE A 37 -4.52 5.85 4.34
N LEU A 38 -4.31 5.22 5.50
CA LEU A 38 -5.23 5.30 6.64
C LEU A 38 -5.34 6.72 7.21
N MET A 39 -4.24 7.48 7.22
CA MET A 39 -4.25 8.90 7.59
C MET A 39 -5.06 9.77 6.63
N GLY A 40 -5.18 9.39 5.36
CA GLY A 40 -5.97 10.09 4.35
C GLY A 40 -7.48 9.82 4.42
N VAL A 41 -7.91 8.81 5.18
CA VAL A 41 -9.31 8.40 5.29
C VAL A 41 -10.12 9.39 6.14
N LYS A 42 -11.22 9.89 5.59
CA LYS A 42 -12.04 10.94 6.24
C LYS A 42 -13.28 10.41 6.97
N ASN A 43 -13.72 9.19 6.66
CA ASN A 43 -14.94 8.62 7.24
C ASN A 43 -14.89 7.08 7.28
N LYS A 44 -15.82 6.48 8.02
CA LYS A 44 -15.89 5.02 8.22
C LYS A 44 -16.13 4.22 6.93
N ARG A 45 -16.81 4.80 5.94
CA ARG A 45 -17.07 4.14 4.65
C ARG A 45 -15.76 4.02 3.86
N ASP A 46 -15.01 5.11 3.78
CA ASP A 46 -13.71 5.14 3.09
C ASP A 46 -12.69 4.24 3.79
N LEU A 47 -12.76 4.14 5.12
CA LEU A 47 -11.93 3.21 5.90
C LEU A 47 -12.17 1.76 5.49
N ALA A 48 -13.44 1.34 5.42
CA ALA A 48 -13.81 -0.02 5.06
C ALA A 48 -13.35 -0.36 3.63
N THR A 49 -13.53 0.57 2.69
CA THR A 49 -13.06 0.40 1.30
C THR A 49 -11.54 0.30 1.24
N SER A 50 -10.82 1.17 1.94
CA SER A 50 -9.36 1.19 1.95
C SER A 50 -8.78 -0.08 2.55
N ASN A 51 -9.30 -0.53 3.70
CA ASN A 51 -8.87 -1.78 4.34
C ASN A 51 -9.09 -3.00 3.44
N LYS A 52 -10.26 -3.08 2.78
CA LYS A 52 -10.54 -4.16 1.83
C LYS A 52 -9.51 -4.19 0.71
N LYS A 53 -9.24 -3.03 0.10
CA LYS A 53 -8.30 -2.89 -1.03
C LYS A 53 -6.84 -3.14 -0.63
N ILE A 54 -6.40 -2.64 0.53
CA ILE A 54 -5.06 -2.88 1.07
C ILE A 54 -4.84 -4.36 1.36
N SER A 55 -5.86 -5.07 1.86
CA SER A 55 -5.75 -6.51 2.19
C SER A 55 -5.55 -7.42 0.98
N GLU A 56 -5.71 -6.90 -0.25
CA GLU A 56 -5.40 -7.62 -1.49
C GLU A 56 -3.88 -7.72 -1.73
N PHE A 57 -3.05 -6.97 -1.00
CA PHE A 57 -1.60 -6.95 -1.16
C PHE A 57 -0.90 -7.63 0.04
N PRO A 58 0.14 -8.44 -0.19
CA PRO A 58 1.01 -8.87 0.90
C PRO A 58 1.72 -7.68 1.55
N MET A 59 1.71 -7.68 2.88
CA MET A 59 2.35 -6.65 3.69
C MET A 59 3.80 -7.04 4.01
N PHE A 60 4.69 -6.06 3.92
CA PHE A 60 6.06 -6.15 4.36
C PHE A 60 6.26 -5.18 5.53
N ASN A 61 6.49 -5.73 6.72
CA ASN A 61 6.81 -4.91 7.88
C ASN A 61 8.25 -4.39 7.72
N ILE A 62 8.40 -3.06 7.70
CA ILE A 62 9.72 -2.45 7.67
C ILE A 62 10.31 -2.53 9.08
N ASP A 63 11.37 -3.30 9.22
CA ASP A 63 12.19 -3.31 10.43
C ASP A 63 13.07 -2.06 10.49
N GLN A 64 13.43 -1.65 11.72
CA GLN A 64 14.21 -0.45 11.99
C GLN A 64 15.57 -0.44 11.26
N ASP A 65 16.18 -1.62 11.08
CA ASP A 65 17.45 -1.78 10.36
C ASP A 65 17.39 -1.30 8.90
N ILE A 66 16.23 -1.42 8.24
CA ILE A 66 16.03 -0.91 6.87
C ILE A 66 16.02 0.61 6.86
N MET A 67 15.45 1.25 7.89
CA MET A 67 15.43 2.71 8.01
C MET A 67 16.83 3.28 8.24
N ASP A 68 17.72 2.52 8.85
CA ASP A 68 19.11 2.92 9.10
C ASP A 68 20.00 2.85 7.85
N ILE A 69 19.57 2.19 6.76
CA ILE A 69 20.28 2.19 5.47
C ILE A 69 20.33 3.60 4.86
N TYR A 70 19.30 4.42 5.06
CA TYR A 70 19.21 5.79 4.54
C TYR A 70 20.05 6.81 5.32
N ARG A 71 20.71 6.40 6.40
CA ARG A 71 21.53 7.28 7.27
C ARG A 71 23.04 7.12 7.08
N LYS A 72 23.49 6.30 6.13
CA LYS A 72 24.90 6.21 5.71
C LYS A 72 25.15 7.05 4.46
#